data_AF-A0A7Z7YT54-F1
#
_entry.id   AF-A0A7Z7YT54-F1
#
_cell.length_a   1.000
_cell.length_b   1.000
_cell.length_c   1.000
_cell.angle_alpha   90.00
_cell.angle_beta   90.00
_cell.angle_gamma   90.00
#
_symmetry.space_group_name_H-M   'P 1'
#
loop_
_entity.id
_entity.type
_entity.pdbx_description
1 polymer ?
#
loop_
_entity_poly.entity_id
_entity_poly.type
_entity_poly.pdbx_seq_one_letter_code
_entity_poly.pdbx_strand_id
1 'polypeptide(L)' 'MRIMNKEQILQLIEQELIQADEAQTDTEFEKHMYAIHMLTSLVSSHQSRSTIEKLNHSKPMNSNIKDDYEMKQQSSQK' A
#
# COMPACT_ATOMS: atom_id res chain seq x y z
N MET A 1 14.66 -13.28 18.93
CA MET A 1 14.47 -11.94 18.32
C MET A 1 13.42 -11.21 19.16
N ARG A 2 13.79 -10.18 19.93
CA ARG A 2 12.80 -9.37 20.66
C ARG A 2 12.11 -8.46 19.64
N ILE A 3 10.81 -8.61 19.48
CA ILE A 3 9.99 -7.71 18.67
C ILE A 3 9.82 -6.42 19.48
N MET A 4 10.18 -5.27 18.92
CA MET A 4 9.95 -3.96 19.57
C MET A 4 8.45 -3.77 19.79
N ASN A 5 8.06 -3.18 20.92
CA ASN A 5 6.64 -2.96 21.17
C ASN A 5 6.09 -1.86 20.22
N LYS A 6 4.78 -1.87 19.96
CA LYS A 6 4.15 -0.90 19.05
C LYS A 6 4.33 0.55 19.52
N GLU A 7 4.30 0.78 20.82
CA GLU A 7 4.44 2.11 21.44
C GLU A 7 5.84 2.70 21.24
N GLN A 8 6.89 1.87 21.33
CA GLN A 8 8.27 2.21 21.04
C GLN A 8 8.46 2.56 19.57
N ILE A 9 7.80 1.84 18.66
CA ILE A 9 7.86 2.17 17.23
C ILE A 9 7.15 3.50 16.95
N LEU A 10 6.02 3.77 17.61
CA LEU A 10 5.33 5.06 17.49
C LEU A 10 6.19 6.22 17.99
N GLN A 11 6.85 6.07 19.14
CA GLN A 11 7.78 7.08 19.67
C GLN A 11 8.94 7.36 18.71
N LEU A 12 9.48 6.33 18.07
CA LEU A 12 10.53 6.52 17.06
C LEU A 12 10.00 7.26 15.82
N ILE A 13 8.78 6.97 15.38
CA ILE A 13 8.16 7.70 14.26
C ILE A 13 7.99 9.18 14.62
N GLU A 14 7.50 9.50 15.82
CA GLU A 14 7.38 10.89 16.30
C GLU A 14 8.72 11.60 16.34
N GLN A 15 9.77 10.94 16.81
CA GLN A 15 11.12 11.51 16.84
C GLN A 15 11.68 11.76 15.44
N GLU A 16 11.48 10.84 14.49
CA GLU A 16 11.91 11.03 13.11
C GLU A 16 11.13 12.15 12.41
N LEU A 17 9.85 12.35 12.74
CA LEU A 17 9.06 13.47 12.21
C LEU A 17 9.61 14.82 12.66
N ILE A 18 10.00 14.94 13.94
CA ILE A 18 10.63 16.16 14.47
C ILE A 18 11.99 16.41 13.78
N GLN A 19 12.82 15.37 13.65
CA GLN A 19 14.12 15.51 12.98
C GLN A 19 13.99 15.83 11.49
N ALA A 20 12.97 15.31 10.81
CA ALA A 20 12.68 15.66 9.42
C ALA A 20 12.31 17.14 9.27
N ASP A 21 11.50 17.68 10.19
CA ASP A 21 11.15 19.11 10.20
C ASP A 21 12.38 20.01 10.47
N GLU A 22 13.31 19.54 11.30
CA GLU A 22 14.56 20.24 11.63
C GLU A 22 15.69 20.02 10.61
N ALA A 23 15.49 19.15 9.60
CA ALA A 23 16.52 18.80 8.64
C ALA A 23 16.98 20.04 7.83
N GLN A 24 18.30 20.19 7.69
CA GLN A 24 18.88 21.37 7.02
C GLN A 24 19.15 21.12 5.54
N THR A 25 19.05 19.86 5.11
CA THR A 25 19.30 19.44 3.72
C THR A 25 18.26 18.43 3.26
N ASP A 26 17.97 18.44 1.96
CA ASP A 26 17.05 17.47 1.35
C ASP A 26 17.49 16.02 1.59
N THR A 27 18.81 15.77 1.60
CA THR A 27 19.37 14.44 1.85
C THR A 27 19.13 13.96 3.29
N GLU A 28 19.18 14.85 4.28
CA GLU A 28 18.83 14.51 5.68
C GLU A 28 17.33 14.25 5.80
N PHE A 29 16.52 15.14 5.23
CA PHE A 29 15.06 14.98 5.19
C PHE A 29 14.65 13.63 4.58
N GLU A 30 15.21 13.26 3.43
CA GLU A 30 14.93 11.99 2.75
C GLU A 30 15.30 10.77 3.61
N LYS A 31 16.40 10.83 4.36
CA LYS A 31 16.80 9.76 5.28
C LYS A 31 15.78 9.56 6.39
N HIS A 32 15.31 10.66 7.00
CA HIS A 32 14.28 10.61 8.04
C HIS A 32 12.96 10.07 7.50
N MET A 33 12.53 10.52 6.31
CA MET A 33 11.32 10.02 5.66
C MET A 33 11.41 8.53 5.31
N TYR A 34 12.59 8.05 4.88
CA TYR A 34 12.81 6.63 4.64
C TYR A 34 12.75 5.80 5.94
N ALA A 35 13.31 6.31 7.04
CA ALA A 35 13.21 5.66 8.35
C ALA A 35 11.75 5.54 8.80
N ILE A 36 10.96 6.61 8.67
CA ILE A 36 9.52 6.62 8.96
C ILE A 36 8.78 5.56 8.12
N HIS A 37 9.10 5.46 6.83
CA HIS A 37 8.50 4.47 5.94
C HIS A 37 8.77 3.04 6.40
N MET A 38 10.00 2.72 6.79
CA MET A 38 10.35 1.40 7.33
C MET A 38 9.62 1.11 8.64
N LEU A 39 9.63 2.04 9.59
CA LEU A 39 8.97 1.90 10.89
C LEU A 39 7.46 1.69 10.72
N THR A 40 6.83 2.45 9.83
CA THR A 40 5.40 2.31 9.50
C THR A 40 5.09 0.96 8.86
N SER A 41 5.98 0.49 7.99
CA SER A 41 5.87 -0.84 7.35
C SER A 41 5.94 -1.97 8.38
N LEU A 42 6.81 -1.85 9.39
CA LEU A 42 6.91 -2.82 10.48
C LEU A 42 5.60 -2.90 11.29
N VAL A 43 5.00 -1.76 11.64
CA VAL A 43 3.71 -1.74 12.36
C VAL A 43 2.58 -2.28 11.49
N SER A 44 2.54 -1.92 10.21
CA SER A 44 1.50 -2.37 9.28
C SER A 44 1.58 -3.87 8.99
N SER A 45 2.80 -4.43 8.92
CA SER A 45 3.01 -5.88 8.74
C SER A 45 2.45 -6.71 9.91
N HIS A 46 2.39 -6.14 11.12
CA HIS A 46 1.72 -6.77 12.26
C HIS A 46 0.20 -6.77 12.13
N GLN A 47 -0.40 -5.81 11.43
CA GLN A 47 -1.84 -5.78 11.13
C GLN A 47 -2.24 -6.81 10.08
N SER A 48 -1.39 -7.05 9.07
CA SER A 48 -1.67 -7.94 7.92
C SER A 48 -1.79 -9.41 8.29
N ARG A 49 -1.31 -9.85 9.46
CA ARG A 49 -1.56 -11.23 9.94
C ARG A 49 -3.02 -11.47 10.33
N SER A 50 -3.84 -10.43 10.51
CA SER A 50 -5.28 -10.56 10.82
C SER A 50 -6.20 -10.46 9.59
N THR A 51 -5.72 -9.96 8.45
CA THR A 51 -6.55 -9.74 7.23
C THR A 51 -6.32 -10.76 6.12
N ILE A 52 -5.16 -11.43 6.07
CA ILE A 52 -4.88 -12.47 5.06
C ILE A 52 -5.80 -13.70 5.20
N GLU A 53 -6.29 -14.02 6.41
CA GLU A 53 -7.26 -15.12 6.57
C GLU A 53 -8.65 -14.78 5.99
N LYS A 54 -9.01 -13.49 5.88
CA LYS A 54 -10.34 -13.08 5.42
C LYS A 54 -10.47 -12.96 3.90
N LEU A 55 -9.36 -12.82 3.17
CA LEU A 55 -9.37 -12.72 1.70
C LEU A 55 -9.40 -14.08 0.99
N ASN A 56 -9.06 -15.17 1.68
CA ASN A 56 -8.98 -16.52 1.10
C ASN A 56 -10.33 -17.27 1.03
N HIS A 57 -11.45 -16.65 1.42
CA HIS A 57 -12.78 -17.29 1.41
C HIS A 57 -13.75 -16.79 0.33
N SER A 58 -13.38 -15.82 -0.49
CA SER A 58 -14.21 -15.43 -1.63
C SER A 58 -14.01 -16.39 -2.81
N LYS A 59 -14.97 -17.31 -2.96
CA LYS A 59 -15.11 -18.24 -4.10
C LYS A 59 -14.99 -17.51 -5.45
N PRO A 60 -14.31 -18.07 -6.46
CA PRO A 60 -14.29 -17.48 -7.80
C PRO A 60 -15.67 -17.61 -8.46
N MET A 61 -16.24 -16.48 -8.88
CA MET A 61 -17.51 -16.42 -9.61
C MET A 61 -17.25 -16.69 -11.09
N ASN A 62 -17.89 -17.74 -11.60
CA ASN A 62 -17.84 -18.22 -12.98
C ASN A 62 -18.36 -17.15 -13.98
N SER A 63 -17.54 -16.73 -14.95
CA SER A 63 -17.93 -15.79 -16.01
C SER A 63 -18.26 -16.52 -17.31
N ASN A 64 -19.54 -16.78 -17.56
CA ASN A 64 -20.06 -17.06 -18.91
C ASN A 64 -20.64 -15.75 -19.46
N ILE A 65 -19.84 -14.99 -20.22
CA ILE A 65 -20.32 -13.83 -20.99
C ILE A 65 -20.20 -14.24 -22.46
N LYS A 66 -21.36 -14.39 -23.11
CA LYS A 66 -21.47 -14.61 -24.56
C LYS A 66 -21.31 -13.26 -25.26
N ASP A 67 -20.44 -13.23 -26.27
CA ASP A 67 -20.13 -12.06 -27.09
C ASP A 67 -21.26 -11.78 -28.09
N ASP A 68 -22.07 -10.75 -27.82
CA ASP A 68 -23.10 -10.26 -28.75
C ASP A 68 -22.83 -8.78 -29.10
N TYR A 69 -21.98 -8.50 -30.10
CA TYR A 69 -21.96 -7.17 -30.74
C TYR A 69 -21.76 -7.30 -32.26
N GLU A 70 -22.88 -7.32 -32.97
CA GLU A 70 -23.00 -7.22 -34.43
C GLU A 70 -22.81 -5.75 -34.85
N MET A 71 -21.79 -5.43 -35.65
CA MET A 71 -21.63 -4.08 -36.25
C MET A 71 -21.81 -4.15 -37.76
N LYS A 72 -23.02 -3.84 -38.22
CA LYS A 72 -23.32 -3.50 -39.62
C LYS A 72 -22.91 -2.04 -39.84
N GLN A 73 -21.94 -1.78 -40.72
CA GLN A 73 -21.74 -0.44 -41.29
C GLN A 73 -21.88 -0.50 -42.81
N GLN A 74 -22.99 0.08 -43.29
CA GLN A 74 -23.25 0.42 -44.69
C GLN A 74 -22.96 1.91 -44.93
N SER A 75 -22.73 2.25 -46.21
CA SER A 75 -22.60 3.57 -46.85
C SER A 75 -21.18 4.18 -46.82
N SER A 76 -20.66 4.87 -47.85
CA SER A 76 -21.07 5.12 -49.25
C SER A 76 -19.89 5.79 -49.98
N GLN A 77 -19.82 5.59 -51.30
CA GLN A 77 -19.20 6.42 -52.35
C GLN A 77 -17.69 6.76 -52.32
N LYS A 78 -16.97 6.30 -53.35
CA LYS A 78 -16.55 7.17 -54.47
C LYS A 78 -16.25 6.35 -55.72
#